data_AF-A0A089I5J8-F1
#
_entry.id   AF-A0A089I5J8-F1
#
_cell.length_a   1.000
_cell.length_b   1.000
_cell.length_c   1.000
_cell.angle_alpha   90.00
_cell.angle_beta   90.00
_cell.angle_gamma   90.00
#
_symmetry.space_group_name_H-M   'P 1'
#
loop_
_entity.id
_entity.type
_entity.pdbx_description
1 polymer ?
#
loop_
_entity_poly.entity_id
_entity_poly.type
_entity_poly.pdbx_seq_one_letter_code
_entity_poly.pdbx_strand_id
1 'polypeptide(L)'
;MKKRITRDQLSEITEEQQKILAIKWSPEVGDYIVDLLNNDPKEYFVTNAENISKPHLKNVPLLTIGQMIEILQDSGMQIFLDGTHWYDNDICDKLWDEVKRVVAEKK
;
A
#
# COMPACT_ATOMS: atom_id res chain seq x y z
N MET A 1 -16.04 -7.81 -0.03
CA MET A 1 -15.26 -6.56 -0.09
C MET A 1 -13.78 -6.82 0.10
N LYS A 2 -12.98 -6.35 -0.85
CA LYS A 2 -11.53 -6.36 -0.80
C LYS A 2 -11.03 -5.41 0.30
N LYS A 3 -10.01 -5.82 1.06
CA LYS A 3 -9.53 -5.08 2.24
C LYS A 3 -8.14 -4.46 2.06
N ARG A 4 -7.41 -4.91 1.04
CA ARG A 4 -6.06 -4.46 0.68
C ARG A 4 -5.84 -4.63 -0.83
N ILE A 5 -4.85 -3.92 -1.35
CA ILE A 5 -4.40 -4.12 -2.74
C ILE A 5 -3.75 -5.50 -2.90
N THR A 6 -3.77 -6.03 -4.13
CA THR A 6 -3.10 -7.27 -4.48
C THR A 6 -1.70 -7.00 -5.05
N ARG A 7 -0.87 -8.04 -5.15
CA ARG A 7 0.41 -7.95 -5.86
C ARG A 7 0.23 -7.45 -7.30
N ASP A 8 -0.79 -7.93 -8.00
CA ASP A 8 -1.04 -7.54 -9.40
C ASP A 8 -1.35 -6.05 -9.51
N GLN A 9 -2.09 -5.49 -8.55
CA GLN A 9 -2.33 -4.04 -8.50
C GLN A 9 -1.08 -3.24 -8.17
N LEU A 10 -0.22 -3.77 -7.32
CA LEU A 10 1.06 -3.13 -7.03
C LEU A 10 1.96 -3.07 -8.28
N SER A 11 1.80 -4.00 -9.23
CA SER A 11 2.49 -3.98 -10.51
C SER A 11 1.97 -2.93 -11.51
N GLU A 12 0.84 -2.26 -11.20
CA GLU A 12 0.30 -1.16 -12.02
C GLU A 12 1.10 0.14 -11.89
N ILE A 13 1.93 0.26 -10.85
CA ILE A 13 2.81 1.41 -10.61
C ILE A 13 4.26 1.09 -10.94
N THR A 14 5.06 2.12 -11.24
CA THR A 14 6.47 1.96 -11.59
C THR A 14 7.33 1.60 -10.38
N GLU A 15 8.52 1.06 -10.62
CA GLU A 15 9.50 0.77 -9.56
C GLU A 15 9.84 2.01 -8.71
N GLU A 16 9.91 3.20 -9.31
CA GLU A 16 10.13 4.45 -8.58
C GLU A 16 8.96 4.78 -7.65
N GLN A 17 7.72 4.57 -8.10
CA GLN A 17 6.53 4.77 -7.26
C GLN A 17 6.48 3.75 -6.12
N GLN A 18 6.88 2.50 -6.38
CA GLN A 18 7.01 1.46 -5.36
C GLN A 18 8.06 1.82 -4.30
N LYS A 19 9.18 2.41 -4.71
CA LYS A 19 10.19 2.94 -3.76
C LYS A 19 9.64 4.06 -2.90
N ILE A 20 8.89 5.00 -3.48
CA ILE A 20 8.24 6.09 -2.72
C ILE A 20 7.29 5.50 -1.66
N LEU A 21 6.49 4.50 -2.02
CA LEU A 21 5.62 3.80 -1.07
C LEU A 21 6.43 3.08 0.03
N ALA A 22 7.48 2.35 -0.34
CA ALA A 22 8.33 1.64 0.61
C ALA A 22 9.05 2.57 1.60
N ILE A 23 9.41 3.80 1.19
CA ILE A 23 10.04 4.79 2.06
C ILE A 23 9.03 5.39 3.05
N LYS A 24 7.79 5.60 2.61
CA LYS A 24 6.73 6.20 3.44
C LYS A 24 6.10 5.20 4.41
N TRP A 25 6.18 3.92 4.10
CA TRP A 25 5.59 2.88 4.91
C TRP A 25 6.50 2.48 6.08
N SER A 26 5.91 2.44 7.27
CA SER A 26 6.53 1.90 8.48
C SER A 26 5.96 0.49 8.71
N PRO A 27 6.79 -0.58 8.70
CA PRO A 27 6.28 -1.93 8.87
C PRO A 27 5.65 -2.16 10.25
N GLU A 28 4.44 -2.71 10.26
CA GLU A 28 3.76 -3.13 11.49
C GLU A 28 3.42 -4.62 11.48
N VAL A 29 3.32 -5.21 12.67
CA VAL A 29 2.85 -6.59 12.81
C VAL A 29 1.40 -6.67 12.32
N GLY A 30 1.13 -7.61 11.41
CA GLY A 30 -0.17 -7.74 10.76
C GLY A 30 -0.22 -7.22 9.32
N ASP A 31 0.82 -6.52 8.87
CA ASP A 31 0.92 -6.06 7.49
C ASP A 31 1.13 -7.23 6.52
N TYR A 32 0.74 -6.97 5.26
CA TYR A 32 1.10 -7.82 4.13
C TYR A 32 2.09 -7.07 3.25
N ILE A 33 3.13 -7.75 2.79
CA ILE A 33 4.17 -7.16 1.95
C ILE A 33 4.51 -8.06 0.77
N VAL A 34 5.08 -7.47 -0.27
CA VAL A 34 5.71 -8.20 -1.37
C VAL A 34 7.21 -7.95 -1.33
N ASP A 35 7.99 -9.02 -1.38
CA ASP A 35 9.44 -8.95 -1.63
C ASP A 35 9.70 -8.98 -3.13
N LEU A 36 10.14 -7.85 -3.68
CA LEU A 36 10.42 -7.69 -5.11
C LEU A 36 11.82 -8.20 -5.53
N LEU A 37 12.65 -8.70 -4.60
CA LEU A 37 14.00 -9.22 -4.93
C LEU A 37 14.01 -10.61 -5.52
N ASN A 38 13.02 -11.44 -5.19
CA ASN A 38 12.97 -12.80 -5.68
C ASN A 38 12.47 -12.77 -7.12
N ASN A 39 13.11 -13.55 -8.00
CA ASN A 39 12.59 -13.81 -9.36
C ASN A 39 11.14 -14.33 -9.35
N ASP A 40 10.68 -14.81 -8.20
CA ASP A 40 9.29 -15.09 -7.87
C ASP A 40 8.86 -14.22 -6.67
N PRO A 41 8.26 -13.04 -6.89
CA PRO A 41 7.85 -12.15 -5.82
C PRO A 41 6.74 -12.79 -4.98
N LYS A 42 7.02 -13.00 -3.70
CA LYS A 42 6.14 -13.66 -2.73
C LYS A 42 5.48 -12.65 -1.80
N GLU A 43 4.24 -12.95 -1.44
CA GLU A 43 3.52 -12.24 -0.40
C GLU A 43 3.93 -12.79 0.98
N TYR A 44 4.23 -11.90 1.91
CA TYR A 44 4.56 -12.23 3.29
C TYR A 44 3.60 -11.53 4.25
N PHE A 45 3.30 -12.21 5.35
CA PHE A 45 2.60 -11.64 6.48
C PHE A 45 3.61 -11.28 7.57
N VAL A 46 3.58 -10.03 8.02
CA VAL A 46 4.53 -9.51 9.00
C VAL A 46 4.16 -10.04 10.38
N THR A 47 4.92 -11.02 10.87
CA THR A 47 4.77 -11.59 12.23
C THR A 47 5.69 -10.94 13.26
N ASN A 48 6.78 -10.32 12.81
CA ASN A 48 7.69 -9.53 13.63
C ASN A 48 8.27 -8.39 12.79
N ALA A 49 7.89 -7.15 13.13
CA ALA A 49 8.36 -5.95 12.44
C ALA A 49 9.88 -5.73 12.59
N GLU A 50 10.49 -6.17 13.70
CA GLU A 50 11.95 -6.05 13.92
C GLU A 50 12.75 -6.95 12.96
N ASN A 51 12.14 -8.07 12.53
CA ASN A 51 12.73 -8.99 11.56
C ASN A 51 12.60 -8.52 10.12
N ILE A 52 11.80 -7.47 9.86
CA ILE A 52 11.90 -6.66 8.65
C ILE A 52 13.13 -5.78 8.82
N SER A 53 14.26 -6.46 8.94
CA SER A 53 15.55 -5.92 9.30
C SER A 53 16.03 -5.06 8.14
N LYS A 54 15.70 -3.77 8.27
CA LYS A 54 15.86 -2.69 7.29
C LYS A 54 14.69 -2.67 6.30
N PRO A 55 13.96 -1.54 6.18
CA PRO A 55 13.19 -1.23 4.99
C PRO A 55 14.21 -1.05 3.84
N HIS A 56 14.73 -2.16 3.35
CA HIS A 56 15.30 -2.20 2.03
C HIS A 56 14.20 -1.71 1.10
N LEU A 57 14.55 -0.82 0.16
CA LEU A 57 13.75 -0.20 -0.92
C LEU A 57 12.94 -1.18 -1.81
N LYS A 58 12.64 -2.37 -1.32
CA LYS A 58 12.38 -3.61 -2.04
C LYS A 58 11.25 -4.44 -1.40
N ASN A 59 10.95 -4.21 -0.12
CA ASN A 59 9.71 -4.66 0.49
C ASN A 59 8.66 -3.56 0.31
N VAL A 60 7.55 -3.89 -0.33
CA VAL A 60 6.50 -2.92 -0.62
C VAL A 60 5.20 -3.40 0.02
N PRO A 61 4.49 -2.55 0.78
CA PRO A 61 3.27 -2.96 1.45
C PRO A 61 2.13 -3.23 0.47
N LEU A 62 1.36 -4.26 0.76
CA LEU A 62 0.01 -4.44 0.23
C LEU A 62 -0.96 -3.64 1.10
N LEU A 63 -1.04 -2.35 0.79
CA LEU A 63 -1.79 -1.35 1.55
C LEU A 63 -3.25 -1.77 1.78
N THR A 64 -3.65 -1.71 3.05
CA THR A 64 -5.04 -1.81 3.48
C THR A 64 -5.81 -0.52 3.18
N ILE A 65 -7.14 -0.58 3.29
CA ILE A 65 -8.00 0.62 3.19
C ILE A 65 -7.52 1.74 4.15
N GLY A 66 -7.20 1.40 5.40
CA GLY A 66 -6.72 2.37 6.39
C GLY A 66 -5.42 3.05 5.97
N GLN A 67 -4.43 2.26 5.55
CA GLN A 67 -3.13 2.78 5.12
C GLN A 67 -3.23 3.63 3.84
N MET A 68 -4.12 3.28 2.91
CA MET A 68 -4.37 4.12 1.73
C MET A 68 -4.98 5.47 2.12
N ILE A 69 -5.90 5.50 3.09
CA ILE A 69 -6.48 6.74 3.61
C ILE A 69 -5.40 7.61 4.25
N GLU A 70 -4.53 7.03 5.07
CA GLU A 70 -3.42 7.75 5.72
C GLU A 70 -2.49 8.39 4.69
N ILE A 71 -2.08 7.65 3.65
CA ILE A 71 -1.22 8.16 2.58
C ILE A 71 -1.87 9.35 1.85
N LEU A 72 -3.17 9.25 1.57
CA LEU A 72 -3.93 10.30 0.90
C LEU A 72 -4.09 11.53 1.80
N GLN A 73 -4.36 11.35 3.08
CA GLN A 73 -4.43 12.45 4.05
C GLN A 73 -3.09 13.17 4.21
N ASP A 74 -1.99 12.44 4.25
CA ASP A 74 -0.62 12.98 4.25
C ASP A 74 -0.29 13.80 2.99
N SER A 75 -1.01 13.58 1.89
CA SER A 75 -0.90 14.38 0.66
C SER A 75 -1.74 15.65 0.68
N GLY A 76 -2.55 15.86 1.72
CA GLY A 76 -3.48 16.98 1.86
C GLY A 76 -4.89 16.67 1.33
N MET A 77 -5.17 15.43 0.91
CA MET A 77 -6.51 15.03 0.46
C MET A 77 -7.42 14.78 1.66
N GLN A 78 -8.57 15.44 1.72
CA GLN A 78 -9.58 15.16 2.73
C GLN A 78 -10.47 13.99 2.26
N ILE A 79 -10.43 12.89 3.01
CA ILE A 79 -11.27 11.72 2.77
C ILE A 79 -12.38 11.67 3.81
N PHE A 80 -13.62 11.65 3.34
CA PHE A 80 -14.80 11.44 4.16
C PHE A 80 -15.45 10.12 3.79
N LEU A 81 -15.29 9.11 4.65
CA LEU A 81 -16.02 7.85 4.54
C LEU A 81 -17.12 7.81 5.59
N ASP A 82 -18.36 7.62 5.15
CA ASP A 82 -19.47 7.35 6.06
C ASP A 82 -19.71 5.83 6.21
N GLY A 83 -20.69 5.45 7.03
CA GLY A 83 -21.03 4.05 7.29
C GLY A 83 -21.42 3.24 6.04
N THR A 84 -21.90 3.90 4.97
CA THR A 84 -22.34 3.24 3.73
C THR A 84 -21.18 2.82 2.83
N HIS A 85 -20.04 3.53 2.93
CA HIS A 85 -18.85 3.24 2.13
C HIS A 85 -18.20 1.89 2.49
N TRP A 86 -18.44 1.37 3.70
CA TRP A 86 -17.97 0.04 4.11
C TRP A 86 -18.71 -1.12 3.44
N TYR A 87 -19.80 -0.84 2.74
CA TYR A 87 -20.51 -1.81 1.90
C TYR A 87 -20.18 -1.67 0.41
N ASP A 88 -19.44 -0.64 0.02
CA ASP A 88 -18.98 -0.47 -1.35
C ASP A 88 -17.86 -1.49 -1.63
N ASN A 89 -18.14 -2.45 -2.52
CA ASN A 89 -17.18 -3.50 -2.85
C ASN A 89 -15.92 -2.96 -3.56
N ASP A 90 -16.02 -1.77 -4.15
CA ASP A 90 -14.98 -1.16 -4.98
C ASP A 90 -14.20 -0.08 -4.22
N ILE A 91 -14.50 0.17 -2.94
CA ILE A 91 -13.84 1.23 -2.15
C ILE A 91 -12.32 1.06 -2.12
N CYS A 92 -11.85 -0.19 -2.04
CA CYS A 92 -10.44 -0.50 -2.06
C CYS A 92 -9.77 -0.09 -3.37
N ASP A 93 -10.44 -0.32 -4.51
CA ASP A 93 -9.89 -0.02 -5.83
C ASP A 93 -9.95 1.49 -6.12
N LYS A 94 -11.02 2.16 -5.71
CA LYS A 94 -11.14 3.63 -5.78
C LYS A 94 -10.05 4.34 -4.98
N LEU A 95 -9.79 3.89 -3.75
CA LEU A 95 -8.71 4.43 -2.93
C LEU A 95 -7.34 4.16 -3.56
N TRP A 96 -7.14 2.97 -4.13
CA TRP A 96 -5.90 2.65 -4.81
C TRP A 96 -5.65 3.55 -6.02
N ASP A 97 -6.68 3.83 -6.83
CA ASP A 97 -6.57 4.75 -7.96
C ASP A 97 -6.09 6.15 -7.54
N GLU A 98 -6.60 6.67 -6.43
CA GLU A 98 -6.14 7.96 -5.90
C GLU A 98 -4.72 7.89 -5.33
N VAL A 99 -4.35 6.80 -4.65
CA VAL A 99 -2.97 6.59 -4.17
C VAL A 99 -2.00 6.60 -5.36
N LYS A 100 -2.33 5.94 -6.47
CA LYS A 100 -1.50 5.95 -7.69
C LYS A 100 -1.25 7.37 -8.19
N ARG A 101 -2.25 8.26 -8.19
CA ARG A 101 -2.11 9.66 -8.60
C ARG A 101 -1.13 10.40 -7.69
N VAL A 102 -1.35 10.33 -6.37
CA VAL A 102 -0.52 11.02 -5.36
C VAL A 102 0.94 10.57 -5.43
N VAL A 103 1.18 9.28 -5.63
CA VAL A 103 2.54 8.74 -5.74
C VAL A 103 3.18 9.09 -7.10
N ALA A 104 2.39 9.26 -8.17
CA ALA A 104 2.88 9.70 -9.48
C ALA A 104 3.32 11.18 -9.50
N GLU A 105 2.65 12.05 -8.73
CA GLU A 105 2.91 13.49 -8.69
C GLU A 105 4.17 13.86 -7.90
N LYS A 106 4.64 12.99 -7.00
CA LYS A 106 5.82 13.22 -6.14
C LYS A 106 7.16 12.86 -6.82
N LYS A 107 7.23 12.91 -8.15
CA LYS A 107 8.45 12.68 -8.96
C LYS A 107 9.45 13.83 -8.86
#